data_AF-A0A9Q3CXQ4-F1
#
_entry.id   AF-A0A9Q3CXQ4-F1
#
_cell.length_a   1.000
_cell.length_b   1.000
_cell.length_c   1.000
_cell.angle_alpha   90.00
_cell.angle_beta   90.00
_cell.angle_gamma   90.00
#
_symmetry.space_group_name_H-M   'P 1'
#
loop_
_entity.id
_entity.type
_entity.pdbx_description
1 polymer ?
#
loop_
_entity_poly.entity_id
_entity_poly.type
_entity_poly.pdbx_seq_one_letter_code
_entity_poly.pdbx_strand_id
1 'polypeptide(L)'
;MTYIGTIIKEIIIPHGRGNIRLNPQFVVLDDSHIQGIFLGTDYQRMYGIDIYNSKDRHITIFTNKEKKFSLDIYQISAQNPLEELLNEFGEGQFSTTLTSKQKLSLLKILRKNRPAFAIGEEPLGKIKGHDIELYLDVERPYPPMLRRPPYPASLETRKEIEKHINELLDMDVIRKIGNNEIVEITPPVLITWHYGKPRLCGDFRPLNDYTKADRYHIPRIPHTLKNGKSQIHNQNGLSERFPTEWS
;
A
#
# COMPACT_ATOMS: atom_id res chain seq x y z
N MET A 1 -12.20 -21.05 31.89
CA MET A 1 -11.02 -21.50 31.13
C MET A 1 -11.34 -22.70 30.24
N THR A 2 -11.40 -22.47 28.93
CA THR A 2 -11.47 -23.53 27.89
C THR A 2 -10.14 -23.56 27.15
N TYR A 3 -9.53 -24.73 26.95
CA TYR A 3 -8.30 -24.81 26.15
C TYR A 3 -8.58 -24.50 24.67
N ILE A 4 -7.84 -23.53 24.12
CA ILE A 4 -7.94 -23.14 22.71
C ILE A 4 -6.84 -23.81 21.88
N GLY A 5 -5.62 -23.87 22.43
CA GLY A 5 -4.46 -24.32 21.68
C GLY A 5 -3.14 -23.99 22.35
N THR A 6 -2.05 -24.28 21.66
CA THR A 6 -0.70 -24.01 22.12
C THR A 6 0.07 -23.27 21.04
N ILE A 7 0.76 -22.18 21.40
CA ILE A 7 1.58 -21.38 20.49
C ILE A 7 3.01 -21.31 21.01
N ILE A 8 3.99 -21.31 20.10
CA ILE A 8 5.39 -21.06 20.43
C ILE A 8 5.74 -19.69 19.87
N LYS A 9 6.23 -18.80 20.73
CA LYS A 9 6.58 -17.44 20.32
C LYS A 9 7.83 -16.97 21.03
N GLU A 10 8.79 -16.50 20.24
CA GLU A 10 9.99 -15.87 20.78
C GLU A 10 9.63 -14.53 21.44
N ILE A 11 10.10 -14.34 22.67
CA ILE A 11 10.03 -13.08 23.42
C ILE A 11 11.45 -12.57 23.58
N ILE A 12 11.70 -11.37 23.03
CA ILE A 12 13.00 -10.71 23.13
C ILE A 12 12.90 -9.62 24.18
N ILE A 13 13.68 -9.74 25.24
CA ILE A 13 13.79 -8.73 26.29
C ILE A 13 15.14 -8.00 26.09
N PRO A 14 15.12 -6.70 25.74
CA PRO A 14 16.34 -5.95 25.49
C PRO A 14 17.14 -5.76 26.79
N HIS A 15 18.45 -6.04 26.77
CA HIS A 15 19.31 -5.88 27.94
C HIS A 15 20.72 -5.41 27.56
N GLY A 16 21.35 -4.64 28.45
CA GLY A 16 22.60 -3.92 28.16
C GLY A 16 23.84 -4.79 27.93
N ARG A 17 23.79 -6.08 28.29
CA ARG A 17 24.86 -7.07 28.03
C ARG A 17 24.52 -8.05 26.89
N GLY A 18 23.46 -7.77 26.14
CA GLY A 18 22.89 -8.65 25.12
C GLY A 18 21.42 -8.96 25.41
N ASN A 19 20.62 -9.04 24.35
CA ASN A 19 19.18 -9.29 24.45
C ASN A 19 18.93 -10.73 24.94
N ILE A 20 18.00 -10.88 25.88
CA ILE A 20 17.52 -12.20 26.28
C ILE A 20 16.45 -12.62 25.31
N ARG A 21 16.56 -13.85 24.83
CA ARG A 21 15.59 -14.47 23.93
C ARG A 21 14.97 -15.64 24.67
N LEU A 22 13.70 -15.51 25.01
CA LEU A 22 12.89 -16.58 25.58
C LEU A 22 12.13 -17.23 24.44
N ASN A 23 12.09 -18.56 24.40
CA ASN A 23 11.24 -19.31 23.46
C ASN A 23 10.14 -20.09 24.19
N PRO A 24 9.22 -19.41 24.90
CA PRO A 24 8.17 -20.07 25.65
C PRO A 24 7.13 -20.71 24.73
N GLN A 25 6.62 -21.84 25.21
CA GLN A 25 5.41 -22.47 24.70
C GLN A 25 4.22 -22.00 25.56
N PHE A 26 3.32 -21.23 24.97
CA PHE A 26 2.12 -20.72 25.63
C PHE A 26 0.94 -21.65 25.41
N VAL A 27 0.28 -22.01 26.50
CA VAL A 27 -1.05 -22.63 26.48
C VAL A 27 -2.08 -21.51 26.47
N VAL A 28 -2.90 -21.46 25.43
CA VAL A 28 -3.94 -20.45 25.24
C VAL A 28 -5.24 -20.96 25.81
N LEU A 29 -5.80 -20.24 26.78
CA LEU A 29 -7.05 -20.55 27.45
C LEU A 29 -8.06 -19.43 27.19
N ASP A 30 -9.28 -19.79 26.83
CA ASP A 30 -10.43 -18.88 26.75
C ASP A 30 -10.98 -18.65 28.14
N ASP A 31 -10.84 -17.43 28.65
CA ASP A 31 -11.38 -17.05 29.95
C ASP A 31 -11.92 -15.61 29.93
N SER A 32 -13.17 -15.46 30.36
CA SER A 32 -13.85 -14.17 30.41
C SER A 32 -13.38 -13.26 31.55
N HIS A 33 -12.65 -13.79 32.54
CA HIS A 33 -12.29 -13.07 33.76
C HIS A 33 -10.81 -12.72 33.85
N ILE A 34 -9.94 -13.44 33.13
CA ILE A 34 -8.49 -13.25 33.22
C ILE A 34 -7.93 -12.91 31.84
N GLN A 35 -7.54 -11.65 31.66
CA GLN A 35 -6.80 -11.18 30.50
C GLN A 35 -5.34 -10.93 30.91
N GLY A 36 -4.45 -11.87 30.60
CA GLY A 36 -3.04 -11.72 30.93
C GLY A 36 -2.17 -12.86 30.42
N ILE A 37 -0.85 -12.61 30.41
CA ILE A 37 0.17 -13.62 30.12
C ILE A 37 0.77 -14.07 31.45
N PHE A 38 0.76 -15.38 31.70
CA PHE A 38 1.43 -15.99 32.84
C PHE A 38 2.72 -16.63 32.36
N LEU A 39 3.83 -16.28 33.00
CA LEU A 39 5.11 -16.91 32.78
C LEU A 39 5.46 -17.76 34.01
N GLY A 40 5.80 -19.02 33.77
CA GLY A 40 6.15 -19.95 34.84
C GLY A 40 7.37 -19.50 35.65
N THR A 41 7.44 -19.96 36.89
CA THR A 41 8.55 -19.67 37.82
C THR A 41 9.86 -20.35 37.40
N ASP A 42 9.78 -21.36 36.54
CA ASP A 42 10.89 -22.00 35.86
C ASP A 42 11.64 -21.03 34.94
N TYR A 43 10.92 -20.26 34.10
CA TYR A 43 11.52 -19.21 33.26
C TYR A 43 12.09 -18.08 34.11
N GLN A 44 11.43 -17.71 35.21
CA GLN A 44 11.93 -16.67 36.11
C GLN A 44 13.30 -17.06 36.67
N ARG A 45 13.46 -18.30 37.13
CA ARG A 45 14.73 -18.81 37.66
C ARG A 45 15.79 -18.99 36.57
N MET A 46 15.41 -19.57 35.42
CA MET A 46 16.35 -19.87 34.33
C MET A 46 17.01 -18.61 33.76
N TYR A 47 16.26 -17.50 33.67
CA TYR A 47 16.73 -16.26 33.09
C TYR A 47 17.00 -15.15 34.11
N GLY A 48 16.96 -15.46 35.42
CA GLY A 48 17.24 -14.54 36.50
C GLY A 48 16.32 -13.31 36.52
N ILE A 49 15.04 -13.53 36.25
CA ILE A 49 14.00 -12.48 36.19
C ILE A 49 13.43 -12.29 37.60
N ASP A 50 13.69 -11.14 38.21
CA ASP A 50 13.12 -10.76 39.50
C ASP A 50 12.01 -9.72 39.30
N ILE A 51 10.85 -9.96 39.92
CA ILE A 51 9.69 -9.05 39.91
C ILE A 51 9.66 -8.29 41.23
N TYR A 52 9.78 -6.96 41.17
CA TYR A 52 9.62 -6.08 42.32
C TYR A 52 8.28 -5.35 42.25
N ASN A 53 7.57 -5.35 43.36
CA ASN A 53 6.27 -4.69 43.49
C ASN A 53 6.41 -3.61 44.57
N SER A 54 6.78 -2.39 44.17
CA SER A 54 6.94 -1.26 45.10
C SER A 54 5.83 -0.23 44.92
N LYS A 55 5.95 0.69 43.96
CA LYS A 55 4.87 1.58 43.50
C LYS A 55 4.28 1.11 42.18
N ASP A 56 5.16 0.71 41.26
CA ASP A 56 4.82 0.05 39.99
C ASP A 56 5.46 -1.35 39.93
N ARG A 57 4.92 -2.22 39.08
CA ARG A 57 5.53 -3.55 38.83
C ARG A 57 6.75 -3.37 37.95
N HIS A 58 7.92 -3.70 38.49
CA HIS A 58 9.17 -3.66 37.75
C HIS A 58 9.79 -5.05 37.63
N ILE A 59 10.41 -5.31 36.49
CA ILE A 59 11.29 -6.47 36.31
C ILE A 59 12.74 -6.02 36.29
N THR A 60 13.60 -6.77 36.97
CA THR A 60 15.04 -6.75 36.74
C THR A 60 15.52 -8.09 36.22
N ILE A 61 16.64 -8.07 35.52
CA ILE A 61 17.23 -9.26 34.93
C ILE A 61 18.63 -9.42 35.48
N PHE A 62 18.98 -10.66 35.85
CA PHE A 62 20.28 -11.02 36.41
C PHE A 62 20.65 -10.17 37.63
N THR A 63 19.68 -9.84 38.48
CA THR A 63 19.86 -9.02 39.70
C THR A 63 20.47 -7.62 39.48
N ASN A 64 20.44 -7.08 38.25
CA ASN A 64 20.89 -5.72 38.00
C ASN A 64 19.82 -4.70 38.41
N LYS A 65 19.95 -4.13 39.61
CA LYS A 65 19.02 -3.16 40.19
C LYS A 65 18.98 -1.81 39.47
N GLU A 66 19.94 -1.51 38.60
CA GLU A 66 20.06 -0.23 37.90
C GLU A 66 19.17 -0.15 36.64
N LYS A 67 18.80 -1.29 36.04
CA LYS A 67 17.90 -1.35 34.88
C LYS A 67 16.59 -2.04 35.25
N LYS A 68 15.64 -1.22 35.72
CA LYS A 68 14.25 -1.63 35.97
C LYS A 68 13.43 -1.39 34.72
N PHE A 69 12.71 -2.41 34.27
CA PHE A 69 11.70 -2.28 33.22
C PHE A 69 10.34 -2.12 33.89
N SER A 70 9.61 -1.03 33.62
CA SER A 70 8.21 -0.92 34.05
C SER A 70 7.37 -1.91 33.25
N LEU A 71 6.54 -2.70 33.94
CA LEU A 71 5.40 -3.35 33.32
C LEU A 71 4.25 -2.37 33.34
N ASP A 72 4.32 -1.41 32.43
CA ASP A 72 3.11 -0.76 31.99
C ASP A 72 2.33 -1.80 31.21
N ILE A 73 1.28 -2.35 31.83
CA ILE A 73 0.25 -3.08 31.10
C ILE A 73 -0.40 -2.01 30.23
N TYR A 74 0.19 -1.76 29.05
CA TYR A 74 -0.61 -1.27 27.96
C TYR A 74 -1.72 -2.30 27.85
N GLN A 75 -2.95 -1.88 28.16
CA GLN A 75 -4.09 -2.49 27.50
C GLN A 75 -3.74 -2.34 26.03
N ILE A 76 -3.19 -3.40 25.44
CA ILE A 76 -3.48 -3.72 24.07
C ILE A 76 -4.97 -3.99 24.16
N SER A 77 -5.78 -2.92 24.13
CA SER A 77 -7.12 -3.04 23.61
C SER A 77 -6.87 -3.78 22.32
N ALA A 78 -7.34 -5.02 22.24
CA ALA A 78 -7.44 -5.67 20.97
C ALA A 78 -8.28 -4.69 20.16
N GLN A 79 -7.62 -3.84 19.38
CA GLN A 79 -8.29 -2.98 18.44
C GLN A 79 -9.18 -3.94 17.70
N ASN A 80 -10.49 -3.65 17.74
CA ASN A 80 -11.47 -4.53 17.15
C ASN A 80 -10.94 -4.84 15.75
N PRO A 81 -10.79 -6.10 15.31
CA PRO A 81 -10.22 -6.41 13.99
C PRO A 81 -10.91 -5.61 12.87
N LEU A 82 -12.16 -5.22 13.12
CA LEU A 82 -12.96 -4.26 12.38
C LEU A 82 -12.39 -2.83 12.31
N GLU A 83 -11.93 -2.26 13.42
CA GLU A 83 -11.30 -0.92 13.46
C GLU A 83 -9.94 -0.92 12.77
N GLU A 84 -9.11 -1.95 12.97
CA GLU A 84 -7.83 -2.08 12.25
C GLU A 84 -8.07 -2.21 10.74
N LEU A 85 -9.05 -3.02 10.34
CA LEU A 85 -9.49 -3.15 8.95
C LEU A 85 -10.09 -1.85 8.40
N LEU A 86 -10.90 -1.12 9.17
CA LEU A 86 -11.47 0.16 8.73
C LEU A 86 -10.40 1.23 8.57
N ASN A 87 -9.40 1.26 9.46
CA ASN A 87 -8.28 2.18 9.39
C ASN A 87 -7.38 1.89 8.17
N GLU A 88 -7.19 0.62 7.82
CA GLU A 88 -6.43 0.21 6.63
C GLU A 88 -7.02 0.80 5.33
N PHE A 89 -8.35 0.82 5.21
CA PHE A 89 -9.04 1.41 4.06
C PHE A 89 -9.48 2.86 4.34
N GLY A 90 -8.78 3.59 5.22
CA GLY A 90 -9.18 4.90 5.77
C GLY A 90 -9.57 6.01 4.78
N GLU A 91 -9.43 5.80 3.47
CA GLU A 91 -9.93 6.69 2.40
C GLU A 91 -11.28 6.26 1.78
N GLY A 92 -11.75 5.04 2.07
CA GLY A 92 -12.96 4.46 1.51
C GLY A 92 -14.22 4.90 2.24
N GLN A 93 -15.12 5.60 1.54
CA GLN A 93 -16.45 5.90 2.06
C GLN A 93 -17.32 4.63 2.00
N PHE A 94 -17.52 3.98 3.16
CA PHE A 94 -18.55 2.95 3.27
C PHE A 94 -19.94 3.59 3.32
N SER A 95 -20.89 3.07 2.55
CA SER A 95 -22.27 3.53 2.63
C SER A 95 -22.81 3.41 4.06
N THR A 96 -23.51 4.44 4.53
CA THR A 96 -24.19 4.47 5.83
C THR A 96 -25.31 3.43 5.94
N THR A 97 -25.80 2.93 4.80
CA THR A 97 -26.89 1.94 4.73
C THR A 97 -26.45 0.50 5.00
N LEU A 98 -25.14 0.23 5.11
CA LEU A 98 -24.64 -1.14 5.28
C LEU A 98 -24.81 -1.63 6.73
N THR A 99 -25.40 -2.81 6.89
CA THR A 99 -25.45 -3.51 8.18
C THR A 99 -24.07 -3.97 8.63
N SER A 100 -23.88 -4.18 9.94
CA SER A 100 -22.60 -4.65 10.50
C SER A 100 -22.11 -5.97 9.88
N LYS A 101 -23.03 -6.89 9.55
CA LYS A 101 -22.71 -8.16 8.88
C LYS A 101 -22.22 -7.96 7.44
N GLN A 102 -22.81 -7.03 6.70
CA GLN A 102 -22.39 -6.71 5.34
C GLN A 102 -21.02 -6.01 5.33
N LYS A 103 -20.80 -5.06 6.25
CA LYS A 103 -19.50 -4.40 6.43
C LYS A 103 -18.40 -5.44 6.69
N LEU A 104 -18.65 -6.38 7.60
CA LEU A 104 -17.73 -7.48 7.88
C LEU A 104 -17.43 -8.35 6.65
N SER A 105 -18.46 -8.70 5.87
CA SER A 105 -18.28 -9.48 4.64
C SER A 105 -17.44 -8.73 3.60
N LEU A 106 -17.72 -7.43 3.41
CA LEU A 106 -16.98 -6.57 2.50
C LEU A 106 -15.51 -6.45 2.90
N LEU A 107 -15.22 -6.17 4.17
CA LEU A 107 -13.86 -6.06 4.67
C LEU A 107 -13.07 -7.37 4.47
N LYS A 108 -13.70 -8.54 4.63
CA LYS A 108 -13.08 -9.83 4.32
C LYS A 108 -12.69 -9.95 2.84
N ILE A 109 -13.55 -9.48 1.93
CA ILE A 109 -13.26 -9.49 0.48
C ILE A 109 -12.15 -8.51 0.14
N LEU A 110 -12.19 -7.30 0.69
CA LEU A 110 -11.17 -6.27 0.48
C LEU A 110 -9.82 -6.75 0.98
N ARG A 111 -9.74 -7.34 2.18
CA ARG A 111 -8.51 -7.93 2.72
C ARG A 111 -8.01 -9.09 1.87
N LYS A 112 -8.90 -10.00 1.43
CA LYS A 112 -8.54 -11.12 0.56
C LYS A 112 -7.93 -10.64 -0.76
N ASN A 113 -8.43 -9.52 -1.30
CA ASN A 113 -7.98 -8.96 -2.58
C ASN A 113 -7.15 -7.69 -2.40
N ARG A 114 -6.53 -7.48 -1.23
CA ARG A 114 -5.70 -6.30 -0.91
C ARG A 114 -4.75 -5.89 -2.05
N PRO A 115 -3.97 -6.79 -2.68
CA PRO A 115 -3.03 -6.39 -3.74
C PRO A 115 -3.69 -5.88 -5.03
N ALA A 116 -5.00 -6.04 -5.20
CA ALA A 116 -5.72 -5.50 -6.36
C ALA A 116 -6.13 -4.03 -6.17
N PHE A 117 -6.02 -3.48 -4.95
CA PHE A 117 -6.39 -2.11 -4.64
C PHE A 117 -5.15 -1.24 -4.43
N ALA A 118 -5.14 -0.07 -5.04
CA ALA A 118 -4.15 0.97 -4.78
C ALA A 118 -4.49 1.67 -3.45
N ILE A 119 -3.84 1.27 -2.36
CA ILE A 119 -4.06 1.79 -1.01
C ILE A 119 -2.72 2.17 -0.39
N GLY A 120 -2.60 3.38 0.14
CA GLY A 120 -1.40 3.84 0.83
C GLY A 120 -0.28 4.33 -0.12
N GLU A 121 0.97 4.13 0.30
CA GLU A 121 2.15 4.82 -0.27
C GLU A 121 2.66 4.23 -1.60
N GLU A 122 2.27 3.01 -1.96
CA GLU A 122 2.62 2.38 -3.25
C GLU A 122 1.36 2.12 -4.08
N PRO A 123 0.74 3.17 -4.66
CA PRO A 123 -0.52 3.01 -5.40
C PRO A 123 -0.35 2.35 -6.77
N LEU A 124 0.88 2.18 -7.26
CA LEU A 124 1.14 1.77 -8.64
C LEU A 124 1.48 0.28 -8.74
N GLY A 125 0.74 -0.43 -9.58
CA GLY A 125 1.07 -1.80 -9.96
C GLY A 125 2.20 -1.87 -10.99
N LYS A 126 3.05 -2.90 -10.89
CA LYS A 126 4.14 -3.17 -11.86
C LYS A 126 3.88 -4.49 -12.58
N ILE A 127 3.63 -4.42 -13.89
CA ILE A 127 3.48 -5.61 -14.74
C ILE A 127 4.88 -6.11 -15.11
N LYS A 128 5.15 -7.40 -14.88
CA LYS A 128 6.43 -8.03 -15.22
C LYS A 128 6.34 -8.74 -16.57
N GLY A 129 7.37 -8.58 -17.41
CA GLY A 129 7.48 -9.29 -18.70
C GLY A 129 6.67 -8.69 -19.85
N HIS A 130 6.17 -7.46 -19.69
CA HIS A 130 5.45 -6.73 -20.72
C HIS A 130 6.13 -5.38 -21.00
N ASP A 131 7.39 -5.44 -21.41
CA ASP A 131 8.12 -4.26 -21.86
C ASP A 131 7.57 -3.79 -23.21
N ILE A 132 7.57 -2.47 -23.42
CA ILE A 132 7.04 -1.84 -24.64
C ILE A 132 8.22 -1.31 -25.45
N GLU A 133 8.32 -1.76 -26.70
CA GLU A 133 9.23 -1.17 -27.68
C GLU A 133 8.53 -0.06 -28.45
N LEU A 134 9.16 1.12 -28.52
CA LEU A 134 8.69 2.24 -29.31
C LEU A 134 9.48 2.31 -30.62
N TYR A 135 8.78 2.24 -31.75
CA TYR A 135 9.37 2.37 -33.07
C TYR A 135 9.21 3.80 -33.57
N LEU A 136 10.30 4.38 -34.07
CA LEU A 136 10.31 5.72 -34.64
C LEU A 136 10.37 5.65 -36.17
N ASP A 137 9.73 6.61 -36.85
CA ASP A 137 9.77 6.77 -38.30
C ASP A 137 11.03 7.52 -38.79
N VAL A 138 11.97 7.79 -37.89
CA VAL A 138 13.26 8.44 -38.16
C VAL A 138 14.41 7.63 -37.59
N GLU A 139 15.54 7.67 -38.29
CA GLU A 139 16.78 7.02 -37.87
C GLU A 139 17.78 8.03 -37.30
N ARG A 140 18.88 7.51 -36.73
CA ARG A 140 19.97 8.35 -36.22
C ARG A 140 20.76 8.97 -37.39
N PRO A 141 21.23 10.22 -37.27
CA PRO A 141 21.06 11.12 -36.12
C PRO A 141 19.64 11.69 -36.04
N TYR A 142 19.06 11.69 -34.84
CA TYR A 142 17.69 12.14 -34.63
C TYR A 142 17.52 13.66 -34.84
N PRO A 143 16.33 14.12 -35.29
CA PRO A 143 16.03 15.54 -35.45
C PRO A 143 16.26 16.34 -34.16
N PRO A 144 16.79 17.58 -34.23
CA PRO A 144 17.02 18.42 -33.05
C PRO A 144 15.76 18.66 -32.20
N MET A 145 14.58 18.58 -32.81
CA MET A 145 13.30 18.70 -32.11
C MET A 145 13.03 17.61 -31.06
N LEU A 146 13.71 16.46 -31.15
CA LEU A 146 13.64 15.40 -30.14
C LEU A 146 14.52 15.71 -28.92
N ARG A 147 15.46 16.65 -29.02
CA ARG A 147 16.37 17.05 -27.94
C ARG A 147 16.13 18.50 -27.51
N ARG A 148 15.09 18.71 -26.71
CA ARG A 148 14.68 20.06 -26.29
C ARG A 148 15.21 20.40 -24.90
N PRO A 149 15.60 21.66 -24.65
CA PRO A 149 15.95 22.12 -23.33
C PRO A 149 14.70 22.21 -22.43
N PRO A 150 14.88 22.16 -21.10
CA PRO A 150 13.79 22.44 -20.16
C PRO A 150 13.17 23.81 -20.40
N TYR A 151 11.87 23.93 -20.18
CA TYR A 151 11.21 25.22 -20.25
C TYR A 151 11.68 26.16 -19.13
N PRO A 152 11.78 27.47 -19.39
CA PRO A 152 11.98 28.45 -18.32
C PRO A 152 10.85 28.33 -17.29
N ALA A 153 11.23 28.23 -16.02
CA ALA A 153 10.31 28.06 -14.91
C ALA A 153 10.62 29.05 -13.78
N SER A 154 9.58 29.52 -13.08
CA SER A 154 9.75 30.30 -11.85
C SER A 154 10.39 29.45 -10.76
N LEU A 155 10.91 30.07 -9.71
CA LEU A 155 11.48 29.34 -8.57
C LEU A 155 10.43 28.41 -7.92
N GLU A 156 9.19 28.88 -7.78
CA GLU A 156 8.08 28.08 -7.26
C GLU A 156 7.75 26.89 -8.16
N THR A 157 7.70 27.10 -9.48
CA THR A 157 7.44 26.03 -10.43
C THR A 157 8.56 24.98 -10.41
N ARG A 158 9.83 25.40 -10.27
CA ARG A 158 10.95 24.46 -10.14
C ARG A 158 10.84 23.59 -8.90
N LYS A 159 10.43 24.16 -7.76
CA LYS A 159 10.20 23.39 -6.52
C LYS A 159 9.11 22.34 -6.71
N GLU A 160 8.01 22.70 -7.38
CA GLU A 160 6.94 21.73 -7.67
C GLU A 160 7.41 20.63 -8.64
N ILE A 161 8.20 20.97 -9.67
CA ILE A 161 8.80 19.98 -10.57
C ILE A 161 9.69 19.02 -9.79
N GLU A 162 10.59 19.54 -8.97
CA GLU A 162 11.52 18.73 -8.17
C GLU A 162 10.78 17.81 -7.20
N LYS A 163 9.73 18.32 -6.54
CA LYS A 163 8.86 17.52 -5.69
C LYS A 163 8.25 16.32 -6.43
N HIS A 164 7.62 16.55 -7.58
CA HIS A 164 7.01 15.47 -8.36
C HIS A 164 8.06 14.49 -8.91
N ILE A 165 9.24 14.98 -9.32
CA ILE A 165 10.34 14.11 -9.78
C ILE A 165 10.80 13.19 -8.63
N ASN A 166 10.96 13.72 -7.42
CA ASN A 166 11.36 12.92 -6.26
C ASN A 166 10.28 11.89 -5.90
N GLU A 167 9.00 12.27 -5.90
CA GLU A 167 7.89 11.32 -5.70
C GLU A 167 7.93 10.17 -6.73
N LEU A 168 8.17 10.47 -8.01
CA LEU A 168 8.28 9.45 -9.06
C LEU A 168 9.53 8.57 -8.94
N LEU A 169 10.63 9.11 -8.40
CA LEU A 169 11.84 8.35 -8.10
C LEU A 169 11.61 7.40 -6.92
N ASP A 170 10.96 7.88 -5.86
CA ASP A 170 10.64 7.09 -4.67
C ASP A 170 9.68 5.94 -5.00
N MET A 171 8.76 6.15 -5.96
CA MET A 171 7.85 5.13 -6.47
C MET A 171 8.45 4.18 -7.52
N ASP A 172 9.76 4.27 -7.84
CA ASP A 172 10.43 3.47 -8.89
C ASP A 172 9.75 3.58 -10.28
N VAL A 173 9.10 4.71 -10.57
CA VAL A 173 8.45 4.98 -11.86
C VAL A 173 9.45 5.53 -12.88
N ILE A 174 10.37 6.37 -12.41
CA ILE A 174 11.47 6.92 -13.19
C ILE A 174 12.79 6.60 -12.52
N ARG A 175 13.90 6.70 -13.27
CA ARG A 175 15.25 6.53 -12.74
C ARG A 175 16.19 7.61 -13.27
N LYS A 176 17.28 7.81 -12.54
CA LYS A 176 18.42 8.56 -13.06
C LYS A 176 19.11 7.75 -14.15
N ILE A 177 19.57 8.45 -15.18
CA ILE A 177 20.32 7.87 -16.30
C ILE A 177 21.79 7.74 -15.87
N GLY A 178 22.40 6.57 -16.11
CA GLY A 178 23.79 6.33 -15.74
C GLY A 178 24.78 7.09 -16.62
N ASN A 179 25.98 7.34 -16.10
CA ASN A 179 27.03 8.08 -16.82
C ASN A 179 27.43 7.47 -18.18
N ASN A 180 27.19 6.17 -18.36
CA ASN A 180 27.53 5.42 -19.57
C ASN A 180 26.38 5.35 -20.58
N GLU A 181 25.23 5.94 -20.28
CA GLU A 181 24.05 5.92 -21.16
C GLU A 181 23.95 7.23 -21.96
N ILE A 182 23.77 7.11 -23.28
CA ILE A 182 23.62 8.26 -24.17
C ILE A 182 22.14 8.62 -24.27
N VAL A 183 21.81 9.89 -24.02
CA VAL A 183 20.45 10.44 -24.12
C VAL A 183 20.32 11.30 -25.35
N GLU A 184 19.54 10.85 -26.32
CA GLU A 184 19.31 11.59 -27.58
C GLU A 184 17.92 12.22 -27.67
N ILE A 185 16.98 11.77 -26.82
CA ILE A 185 15.61 12.26 -26.77
C ILE A 185 15.36 12.84 -25.37
N THR A 186 14.99 14.12 -25.30
CA THR A 186 14.75 14.83 -24.04
C THR A 186 13.45 15.64 -24.11
N PRO A 187 12.29 15.00 -23.89
CA PRO A 187 11.01 15.70 -23.81
C PRO A 187 11.00 16.59 -22.55
N PRO A 188 10.77 17.91 -22.68
CA PRO A 188 10.76 18.80 -21.53
C PRO A 188 9.47 18.62 -20.73
N VAL A 189 9.55 18.86 -19.42
CA VAL A 189 8.39 18.83 -18.52
C VAL A 189 7.97 20.24 -18.12
N LEU A 190 6.70 20.39 -17.73
CA LEU A 190 6.13 21.61 -17.17
C LEU A 190 5.10 21.27 -16.09
N ILE A 191 4.72 22.28 -15.29
CA ILE A 191 3.60 22.18 -14.35
C ILE A 191 2.36 22.78 -14.99
N THR A 192 1.25 22.04 -14.93
CA THR A 192 -0.09 22.56 -15.22
C THR A 192 -0.90 22.60 -13.93
N TRP A 193 -1.72 23.63 -13.76
CA TRP A 193 -2.54 23.80 -12.56
C TRP A 193 -3.98 23.41 -12.85
N HIS A 194 -4.55 22.58 -11.98
CA HIS A 194 -5.93 22.15 -12.11
C HIS A 194 -6.58 22.04 -10.74
N TYR A 195 -7.65 22.80 -10.51
CA TYR A 195 -8.31 22.95 -9.20
C TYR A 195 -7.32 23.26 -8.06
N GLY A 196 -6.38 24.16 -8.31
CA GLY A 196 -5.37 24.57 -7.32
C GLY A 196 -4.27 23.53 -7.04
N LYS A 197 -4.28 22.38 -7.73
CA LYS A 197 -3.25 21.35 -7.61
C LYS A 197 -2.29 21.39 -8.79
N PRO A 198 -0.97 21.40 -8.57
CA PRO A 198 0.02 21.28 -9.63
C PRO A 198 0.04 19.85 -10.19
N ARG A 199 0.34 19.72 -11.48
CA ARG A 199 0.51 18.44 -12.19
C ARG A 199 1.71 18.51 -13.11
N LEU A 200 2.64 17.58 -12.94
CA LEU A 200 3.78 17.43 -13.85
C LEU A 200 3.32 16.84 -15.18
N CYS A 201 3.65 17.51 -16.29
CA CYS A 201 3.28 17.10 -17.64
C CYS A 201 4.51 17.14 -18.57
N GLY A 202 4.78 16.04 -19.26
CA GLY A 202 5.80 15.99 -20.31
C GLY A 202 5.25 16.44 -21.65
N ASP A 203 6.04 17.24 -22.39
CA ASP A 203 5.71 17.64 -23.75
C ASP A 203 6.27 16.63 -24.77
N PHE A 204 5.49 15.59 -25.01
CA PHE A 204 5.81 14.52 -25.95
C PHE A 204 5.35 14.79 -27.39
N ARG A 205 4.83 15.99 -27.71
CA ARG A 205 4.33 16.27 -29.07
C ARG A 205 5.37 16.01 -30.16
N PRO A 206 6.63 16.49 -30.03
CA PRO A 206 7.65 16.18 -31.03
C PRO A 206 7.95 14.68 -31.11
N LEU A 207 7.96 13.96 -29.98
CA LEU A 207 8.19 12.51 -29.99
C LEU A 207 7.06 11.77 -30.71
N ASN A 208 5.82 12.17 -30.46
CA ASN A 208 4.64 11.56 -31.07
C ASN A 208 4.64 11.75 -32.60
N ASP A 209 5.10 12.90 -33.11
CA ASP A 209 5.17 13.16 -34.56
C ASP A 209 6.12 12.20 -35.29
N TYR A 210 7.08 11.62 -34.57
CA TYR A 210 8.04 10.64 -35.10
C TYR A 210 7.77 9.21 -34.61
N THR A 211 6.72 8.96 -33.83
CA THR A 211 6.41 7.64 -33.29
C THR A 211 5.46 6.90 -34.23
N LYS A 212 5.86 5.71 -34.66
CA LYS A 212 5.00 4.84 -35.49
C LYS A 212 3.78 4.43 -34.69
N ALA A 213 2.59 4.78 -35.18
CA ALA A 213 1.35 4.47 -34.49
C ALA A 213 1.08 2.96 -34.43
N ASP A 214 0.96 2.42 -33.23
CA ASP A 214 0.44 1.06 -33.01
C ASP A 214 -1.08 1.05 -33.25
N ARG A 215 -1.53 0.24 -34.20
CA ARG A 215 -2.94 0.15 -34.60
C ARG A 215 -3.66 -0.93 -33.79
N TYR A 216 -3.75 -0.73 -32.48
CA TYR A 216 -4.63 -1.52 -31.63
C TYR A 216 -6.02 -0.88 -31.57
N HIS A 217 -7.04 -1.58 -32.04
CA HIS A 217 -8.40 -1.06 -32.07
C HIS A 217 -8.99 -1.06 -30.65
N ILE A 218 -9.01 0.09 -29.98
CA ILE A 218 -9.79 0.26 -28.76
C ILE A 218 -11.28 0.34 -29.18
N PRO A 219 -12.14 -0.61 -28.76
CA PRO A 219 -13.54 -0.59 -29.15
C PRO A 219 -14.22 0.65 -28.56
N ARG A 220 -15.03 1.35 -29.38
CA ARG A 220 -15.79 2.50 -28.87
C ARG A 220 -16.81 2.03 -27.83
N ILE A 221 -16.98 2.82 -26.77
CA ILE A 221 -17.87 2.52 -25.64
C ILE A 221 -19.26 2.02 -26.07
N PRO A 222 -19.98 2.63 -27.04
CA PRO A 222 -21.30 2.14 -27.44
C PRO A 222 -21.30 0.74 -28.05
N HIS A 223 -20.25 0.36 -28.78
CA HIS A 223 -20.11 -0.97 -29.35
C HIS A 223 -19.85 -2.02 -28.26
N THR A 224 -18.98 -1.70 -27.30
CA THR A 224 -18.71 -2.56 -26.14
C THR A 224 -19.97 -2.80 -25.30
N LEU A 225 -20.75 -1.75 -25.05
CA LEU A 225 -21.99 -1.85 -24.25
C LEU A 225 -23.09 -2.65 -24.94
N LYS A 226 -23.24 -2.54 -26.27
CA LYS A 226 -24.21 -3.34 -27.03
C LYS A 226 -23.89 -4.84 -26.96
N ASN A 227 -22.62 -5.20 -27.09
CA ASN A 227 -22.18 -6.59 -27.03
C ASN A 227 -22.21 -7.17 -25.60
N GLY A 228 -22.06 -6.34 -24.57
CA GLY A 228 -22.26 -6.76 -23.18
C GLY A 228 -23.71 -7.12 -22.88
N LYS A 229 -24.69 -6.33 -23.38
CA LYS A 229 -26.12 -6.58 -23.15
C LYS A 229 -26.62 -7.89 -23.76
N SER A 230 -26.10 -8.30 -24.92
CA SER A 230 -26.47 -9.56 -25.56
C SER A 230 -25.95 -10.79 -24.80
N GLN A 231 -24.82 -10.69 -24.10
CA GLN A 231 -24.33 -11.77 -23.24
C GLN A 231 -25.09 -11.90 -21.92
N ILE A 232 -25.55 -10.78 -21.35
CA ILE A 232 -26.33 -10.79 -20.10
C ILE A 232 -27.76 -11.32 -20.33
N HIS A 233 -28.36 -11.06 -21.51
CA HIS A 233 -29.67 -11.62 -21.88
C HIS A 233 -29.69 -13.14 -22.06
N ASN A 234 -28.53 -13.79 -22.24
CA ASN A 234 -28.45 -15.24 -22.43
C ASN A 234 -28.33 -16.04 -21.12
N GLN A 235 -28.26 -15.38 -19.95
CA GLN A 235 -28.17 -16.10 -18.65
C GLN A 235 -29.41 -16.00 -17.78
N ASN A 236 -30.32 -15.06 -18.01
CA ASN A 236 -31.56 -14.92 -17.25
C ASN A 236 -32.75 -14.82 -18.20
N GLY A 237 -33.39 -15.96 -18.47
CA GLY A 237 -34.57 -16.07 -19.32
C GLY A 237 -35.85 -15.44 -18.74
N LEU A 238 -35.82 -14.16 -18.38
CA LEU A 238 -37.00 -13.34 -18.09
C LEU A 238 -36.75 -11.92 -18.62
N SER A 239 -37.41 -11.60 -19.74
CA SER A 239 -37.35 -10.29 -20.38
C SER A 239 -38.29 -9.31 -19.69
N GLU A 240 -37.75 -8.39 -18.88
CA GLU A 240 -38.44 -7.13 -18.59
C GLU A 240 -37.83 -6.02 -19.45
N ARG A 241 -38.64 -5.54 -20.40
CA ARG A 241 -38.31 -4.38 -21.25
C ARG A 241 -38.42 -3.12 -20.39
N PHE A 242 -37.31 -2.40 -20.21
CA PHE A 242 -37.38 -1.01 -19.79
C PHE A 242 -37.82 -0.14 -20.99
N PRO A 243 -38.84 0.73 -20.84
CA PRO A 243 -39.31 1.57 -21.93
C PRO A 243 -38.25 2.60 -22.29
N THR A 244 -37.87 2.63 -23.56
CA THR A 244 -37.08 3.71 -24.17
C THR A 244 -38.03 4.80 -24.65
N GLU A 245 -38.31 5.77 -23.79
CA GLU A 245 -38.79 7.08 -24.22
C GLU A 245 -38.00 8.15 -23.48
N TRP A 246 -37.09 8.81 -24.19
CA TRP A 246 -36.66 10.16 -23.90
C TRP A 246 -36.76 10.92 -25.21
N SER A 247 -37.84 11.70 -25.32
CA SER A 247 -38.04 12.82 -26.25
C SER A 247 -37.15 14.00 -25.87
#